data_AF-A0A511B0C4-F1
#
_entry.id   AF-A0A511B0C4-F1
#
_cell.length_a   1.000
_cell.length_b   1.000
_cell.length_c   1.000
_cell.angle_alpha   90.00
_cell.angle_beta   90.00
_cell.angle_gamma   90.00
#
_symmetry.space_group_name_H-M   'P 1'
#
loop_
_entity.id
_entity.type
_entity.pdbx_description
1 polymer ?
#
loop_
_entity_poly.entity_id
_entity_poly.type
_entity_poly.pdbx_seq_one_letter_code
_entity_poly.pdbx_strand_id
1 'polypeptide(L)'
;MSHSQKGQVPCAISAAMHQFPMKSSARAVSLSVLSLSFCLGAAPEMAIDHVPSAKADGSISVTSDSREYCLRLSRNVQERMQTPHGIPVSAMDDARHLHDTGTALCNGQHVRAGIERLRRALVLLNTSQERQVHL
;
A
#
# COMPACT_ATOMS: atom_id res chain seq x y z
N MET A 1 -18.87 40.83 -38.70
CA MET A 1 -17.74 41.34 -37.88
C MET A 1 -17.36 40.17 -36.96
N SER A 2 -16.69 39.11 -37.40
CA SER A 2 -15.35 38.98 -37.99
C SER A 2 -14.22 39.19 -36.98
N HIS A 3 -13.42 38.12 -36.84
CA HIS A 3 -12.09 37.95 -36.23
C HIS A 3 -12.05 37.73 -34.70
N SER A 4 -11.56 36.59 -34.18
CA SER A 4 -10.34 35.80 -34.42
C SER A 4 -9.19 36.19 -33.48
N GLN A 5 -8.93 35.35 -32.49
CA GLN A 5 -7.62 34.96 -31.94
C GLN A 5 -7.93 33.75 -31.05
N LYS A 6 -7.62 32.48 -31.37
CA LYS A 6 -6.37 31.84 -31.83
C LYS A 6 -5.16 32.23 -30.99
N GLY A 7 -5.06 31.61 -29.81
CA GLY A 7 -3.81 31.43 -29.07
C GLY A 7 -3.41 29.95 -29.11
N GLN A 8 -2.75 29.56 -30.19
CA GLN A 8 -2.16 28.25 -30.41
C GLN A 8 -0.78 28.19 -29.71
N VAL A 9 -0.54 27.07 -29.03
CA VAL A 9 0.73 26.56 -28.46
C VAL A 9 1.98 26.83 -29.30
N PRO A 10 3.16 26.87 -28.66
CA PRO A 10 4.08 25.76 -28.94
C PRO A 10 4.72 25.12 -27.71
N CYS A 11 4.91 23.81 -27.86
CA CYS A 11 5.79 22.96 -27.09
C CYS A 11 7.24 23.49 -27.06
N ALA A 12 7.83 23.51 -25.87
CA ALA A 12 9.28 23.41 -25.66
C ALA A 12 9.43 22.54 -24.39
N ILE A 13 9.61 21.22 -24.53
CA ILE A 13 10.91 20.54 -24.62
C ILE A 13 11.95 21.20 -23.71
N SER A 14 12.13 20.66 -22.50
CA SER A 14 13.47 20.49 -21.97
C SER A 14 13.49 19.30 -21.01
N ALA A 15 13.85 18.16 -21.59
CA ALA A 15 14.24 16.96 -20.87
C ALA A 15 15.61 17.22 -20.25
N ALA A 16 15.64 17.54 -18.96
CA ALA A 16 16.87 17.49 -18.18
C ALA A 16 17.04 16.07 -17.63
N MET A 17 17.63 15.21 -18.44
CA MET A 17 18.19 13.94 -18.00
C MET A 17 19.38 14.22 -17.07
N HIS A 18 19.13 14.30 -15.77
CA HIS A 18 20.20 14.24 -14.78
C HIS A 18 20.44 12.79 -14.38
N GLN A 19 21.48 12.25 -15.02
CA GLN A 19 22.40 11.23 -14.55
C GLN A 19 22.10 10.64 -13.16
N PHE A 20 21.65 9.39 -13.15
CA PHE A 20 21.76 8.51 -11.99
C PHE A 20 23.21 8.05 -11.84
N PRO A 21 23.95 8.39 -10.76
CA PRO A 21 25.14 7.64 -10.40
C PRO A 21 24.70 6.30 -9.78
N MET A 22 24.75 5.25 -10.61
CA MET A 22 24.73 3.87 -10.17
C MET A 22 25.95 3.61 -9.29
N LYS A 23 25.77 3.66 -7.97
CA LYS A 23 26.76 3.17 -7.01
C LYS A 23 26.37 1.75 -6.63
N SER A 24 26.86 0.84 -7.47
CA SER A 24 26.96 -0.60 -7.20
C SER A 24 27.65 -0.78 -5.85
N SER A 25 26.90 -1.24 -4.85
CA SER A 25 27.47 -1.77 -3.61
C SER A 25 27.04 -3.22 -3.54
N ALA A 26 27.82 -4.05 -4.23
CA ALA A 26 27.79 -5.49 -4.10
C ALA A 26 28.24 -5.87 -2.68
N ARG A 27 27.29 -5.87 -1.74
CA ARG A 27 27.48 -6.59 -0.48
C ARG A 27 27.09 -8.04 -0.73
N ALA A 28 28.12 -8.85 -0.97
CA ALA A 28 28.06 -10.30 -0.92
C ALA A 28 27.52 -10.72 0.45
N VAL A 29 26.22 -11.04 0.52
CA VAL A 29 25.65 -11.71 1.68
C VAL A 29 25.84 -13.19 1.45
N SER A 30 26.75 -13.75 2.25
CA SER A 30 27.13 -15.15 2.33
C SER A 30 25.92 -16.09 2.23
N LEU A 31 25.86 -16.89 1.17
CA LEU A 31 24.96 -18.03 1.08
C LEU A 31 25.44 -19.12 2.04
N SER A 32 24.88 -19.15 3.25
CA SER A 32 24.99 -20.33 4.10
C SER A 32 24.02 -21.39 3.60
N VAL A 33 24.52 -22.21 2.69
CA VAL A 33 23.93 -23.48 2.26
C VAL A 33 24.01 -24.45 3.44
N LEU A 34 22.95 -24.56 4.24
CA LEU A 34 22.74 -25.75 5.08
C LEU A 34 21.78 -26.68 4.36
N SER A 35 22.36 -27.46 3.45
CA SER A 35 21.76 -28.66 2.87
C SER A 35 21.65 -29.74 3.95
N LEU A 36 20.45 -29.95 4.48
CA LEU A 36 20.08 -31.22 5.12
C LEU A 36 19.21 -32.00 4.13
N SER A 37 19.89 -32.82 3.32
CA SER A 37 19.27 -33.90 2.56
C SER A 37 19.00 -35.11 3.45
N PHE A 38 18.11 -35.97 2.95
CA PHE A 38 17.84 -37.37 3.29
C PHE A 38 16.75 -37.61 4.37
N CYS A 39 15.69 -38.42 4.17
CA CYS A 39 15.49 -39.54 3.24
C CYS A 39 14.05 -39.65 2.70
N LEU A 40 13.97 -40.04 1.44
CA LEU A 40 13.08 -41.03 0.82
C LEU A 40 12.01 -41.72 1.69
N GLY A 41 10.73 -41.56 1.33
CA GLY A 41 9.61 -42.40 1.76
C GLY A 41 8.66 -42.63 0.59
N ALA A 42 8.49 -43.90 0.19
CA ALA A 42 7.74 -44.34 -0.98
C ALA A 42 6.21 -44.15 -0.82
N ALA A 43 5.53 -43.92 -1.95
CA ALA A 43 4.07 -43.83 -2.07
C ALA A 43 3.35 -45.13 -1.66
N PRO A 44 2.10 -45.03 -1.20
CA PRO A 44 1.03 -45.51 -2.06
C PRO A 44 -0.17 -44.55 -2.16
N GLU A 45 -0.76 -44.60 -3.35
CA GLU A 45 -2.00 -43.99 -3.78
C GLU A 45 -3.19 -44.58 -3.02
N MET A 46 -3.99 -43.74 -2.35
CA MET A 46 -5.37 -44.09 -1.94
C MET A 46 -6.26 -42.86 -2.05
N ALA A 47 -7.29 -43.01 -2.87
CA ALA A 47 -8.42 -42.11 -3.00
C ALA A 47 -9.12 -41.90 -1.65
N ILE A 48 -9.40 -40.64 -1.29
CA ILE A 48 -10.41 -40.28 -0.31
C ILE A 48 -11.23 -39.14 -0.91
N ASP A 49 -12.53 -39.38 -0.95
CA ASP A 49 -13.62 -38.55 -1.42
C ASP A 49 -13.46 -37.04 -1.16
N HIS A 50 -13.88 -36.27 -2.17
CA HIS A 50 -14.31 -34.89 -2.00
C HIS A 50 -15.47 -34.86 -0.99
N VAL A 51 -15.17 -34.58 0.27
CA VAL A 51 -16.16 -34.17 1.26
C VAL A 51 -16.29 -32.64 1.15
N PRO A 52 -17.40 -32.08 0.62
CA PRO A 52 -17.70 -30.68 0.84
C PRO A 52 -18.23 -30.55 2.27
N SER A 53 -17.33 -30.61 3.24
CA SER A 53 -17.65 -30.27 4.63
C SER A 53 -17.65 -28.76 4.75
N ALA A 54 -18.70 -28.14 4.21
CA ALA A 54 -19.14 -26.79 4.56
C ALA A 54 -19.70 -26.83 6.00
N LYS A 55 -18.84 -27.17 6.96
CA LYS A 55 -19.06 -26.82 8.35
C LYS A 55 -18.58 -25.39 8.45
N ALA A 56 -19.54 -24.47 8.49
CA ALA A 56 -19.34 -23.12 9.01
C ALA A 56 -18.87 -23.26 10.45
N ASP A 57 -17.58 -23.55 10.60
CA ASP A 57 -16.90 -23.45 11.87
C ASP A 57 -16.86 -21.96 12.20
N GLY A 58 -17.22 -21.63 13.43
CA GLY A 58 -17.34 -20.28 13.96
C GLY A 58 -15.99 -19.59 14.09
N SER A 59 -15.25 -19.50 12.99
CA SER A 59 -14.15 -18.56 12.82
C SER A 59 -14.78 -17.19 12.90
N ILE A 60 -14.75 -16.61 14.11
CA ILE A 60 -14.78 -15.18 14.25
C ILE A 60 -13.54 -14.70 13.50
N SER A 61 -13.71 -14.39 12.23
CA SER A 61 -12.70 -13.76 11.39
C SER A 61 -12.47 -12.35 11.94
N VAL A 62 -11.74 -12.27 13.06
CA VAL A 62 -11.03 -11.06 13.51
C VAL A 62 -9.82 -10.88 12.61
N THR A 63 -10.00 -11.00 11.31
CA THR A 63 -9.03 -10.45 10.37
C THR A 63 -9.44 -9.00 10.23
N SER A 64 -8.47 -8.09 10.29
CA SER A 64 -8.72 -6.69 9.94
C SER A 64 -9.20 -6.54 8.49
N ASP A 65 -9.32 -7.63 7.74
CA ASP A 65 -9.34 -7.70 6.29
C ASP A 65 -10.77 -7.73 5.71
N SER A 66 -11.75 -7.16 6.44
CA SER A 66 -13.07 -6.94 5.88
C SER A 66 -13.12 -5.67 5.04
N ARG A 67 -13.92 -5.70 3.95
CA ARG A 67 -14.09 -4.55 3.07
C ARG A 67 -14.70 -3.37 3.83
N GLU A 68 -15.61 -3.66 4.74
CA GLU A 68 -16.27 -2.68 5.61
C GLU A 68 -15.25 -1.97 6.51
N TYR A 69 -14.27 -2.69 7.03
CA TYR A 69 -13.18 -2.09 7.79
C TYR A 69 -12.30 -1.21 6.89
N CYS A 70 -11.93 -1.68 5.70
CA CYS A 70 -11.14 -0.92 4.72
C CYS A 70 -11.79 0.44 4.39
N LEU A 71 -13.10 0.44 4.10
CA LEU A 71 -13.85 1.66 3.79
C LEU A 71 -14.01 2.58 5.00
N ARG A 72 -14.18 2.02 6.20
CA ARG A 72 -14.22 2.80 7.44
C ARG A 72 -12.86 3.46 7.72
N LEU A 73 -11.78 2.72 7.50
CA LEU A 73 -10.41 3.20 7.67
C LEU A 73 -10.11 4.34 6.69
N SER A 74 -10.52 4.21 5.43
CA SER A 74 -10.39 5.27 4.41
C SER A 74 -11.10 6.56 4.83
N ARG A 75 -12.36 6.48 5.28
CA ARG A 75 -13.08 7.64 5.82
C ARG A 75 -12.38 8.28 7.00
N ASN A 76 -11.87 7.48 7.93
CA ASN A 76 -11.15 8.01 9.08
C ASN A 76 -9.84 8.72 8.68
N VAL A 77 -9.09 8.18 7.72
CA VAL A 77 -7.91 8.84 7.16
C VAL A 77 -8.31 10.18 6.54
N GLN A 78 -9.40 10.21 5.75
CA GLN A 78 -9.88 11.41 5.09
C GLN A 78 -10.33 12.49 6.09
N GLU A 79 -11.07 12.13 7.13
CA GLU A 79 -11.42 13.02 8.24
C GLU A 79 -10.15 13.60 8.88
N ARG A 80 -9.17 12.72 9.15
CA ARG A 80 -7.88 13.11 9.73
C ARG A 80 -7.04 13.99 8.83
N MET A 81 -7.27 14.06 7.52
CA MET A 81 -6.60 15.01 6.62
C MET A 81 -7.31 16.37 6.54
N GLN A 82 -8.58 16.43 6.90
CA GLN A 82 -9.40 17.65 6.83
C GLN A 82 -9.31 18.49 8.10
N THR A 83 -9.02 17.87 9.24
CA THR A 83 -8.76 18.58 10.49
C THR A 83 -7.59 19.57 10.31
N PRO A 84 -7.49 20.65 11.09
CA PRO A 84 -6.25 21.44 11.12
C PRO A 84 -5.13 20.67 11.85
N HIS A 85 -3.93 20.65 11.30
CA HIS A 85 -2.76 20.04 11.95
C HIS A 85 -1.45 20.63 11.41
N GLY A 86 -0.38 20.62 12.22
CA GLY A 86 0.94 21.13 11.84
C GLY A 86 1.79 20.16 11.02
N ILE A 87 1.16 19.38 10.14
CA ILE A 87 1.85 18.39 9.31
C ILE A 87 2.60 19.14 8.20
N PRO A 88 3.89 18.83 7.95
CA PRO A 88 4.59 19.35 6.79
C PRO A 88 3.87 19.01 5.49
N VAL A 89 3.81 19.93 4.53
CA VAL A 89 3.10 19.75 3.26
C VAL A 89 3.52 18.45 2.56
N SER A 90 4.82 18.14 2.53
CA SER A 90 5.33 16.89 1.94
C SER A 90 4.74 15.63 2.58
N ALA A 91 4.57 15.60 3.91
CA ALA A 91 3.98 14.45 4.59
C ALA A 91 2.46 14.36 4.37
N MET A 92 1.80 15.51 4.17
CA MET A 92 0.39 15.56 3.79
C MET A 92 0.17 15.03 2.37
N ASP A 93 1.08 15.33 1.43
CA ASP A 93 1.02 14.81 0.07
C ASP A 93 1.27 13.29 0.03
N ASP A 94 2.23 12.79 0.82
CA ASP A 94 2.45 11.36 0.98
C ASP A 94 1.22 10.65 1.58
N ALA A 95 0.60 11.25 2.61
CA ALA A 95 -0.61 10.73 3.22
C ALA A 95 -1.78 10.71 2.21
N ARG A 96 -1.92 11.74 1.37
CA ARG A 96 -2.92 11.80 0.29
C ARG A 96 -2.70 10.69 -0.75
N HIS A 97 -1.45 10.51 -1.20
CA HIS A 97 -1.14 9.47 -2.16
C HIS A 97 -1.44 8.05 -1.62
N LEU A 98 -1.10 7.81 -0.35
CA LEU A 98 -1.42 6.56 0.34
C LEU A 98 -2.93 6.37 0.51
N HIS A 99 -3.67 7.44 0.82
CA HIS A 99 -5.13 7.42 0.91
C HIS A 99 -5.78 7.03 -0.42
N ASP A 100 -5.39 7.67 -1.52
CA ASP A 100 -5.99 7.46 -2.83
C ASP A 100 -5.72 6.04 -3.33
N THR A 101 -4.46 5.59 -3.20
CA THR A 101 -4.06 4.24 -3.57
C THR A 101 -4.75 3.19 -2.68
N GLY A 102 -4.83 3.44 -1.38
CA GLY A 102 -5.49 2.55 -0.42
C GLY A 102 -6.99 2.41 -0.72
N THR A 103 -7.66 3.52 -1.01
CA THR A 103 -9.07 3.56 -1.38
C THR A 103 -9.34 2.81 -2.68
N ALA A 104 -8.50 3.00 -3.71
CA ALA A 104 -8.60 2.26 -4.96
C ALA A 104 -8.49 0.73 -4.74
N LEU A 105 -7.58 0.29 -3.87
CA LEU A 105 -7.43 -1.13 -3.52
C LEU A 105 -8.61 -1.68 -2.73
N CYS A 106 -9.15 -0.92 -1.76
CA CYS A 106 -10.38 -1.31 -1.07
C CYS A 106 -11.54 -1.51 -2.04
N ASN A 107 -11.66 -0.63 -3.04
CA ASN A 107 -12.70 -0.70 -4.07
C ASN A 107 -12.50 -1.89 -5.01
N GLY A 108 -11.25 -2.23 -5.34
CA GLY A 108 -10.87 -3.39 -6.14
C GLY A 108 -10.81 -4.73 -5.39
N GLN A 109 -11.41 -4.83 -4.19
CA GLN A 109 -11.37 -6.01 -3.31
C GLN A 109 -9.96 -6.49 -2.87
N HIS A 110 -8.93 -5.67 -3.07
CA HIS A 110 -7.58 -5.89 -2.55
C HIS A 110 -7.47 -5.38 -1.11
N VAL A 111 -8.32 -5.92 -0.22
CA VAL A 111 -8.57 -5.36 1.11
C VAL A 111 -7.30 -5.28 1.96
N ARG A 112 -6.51 -6.36 2.03
CA ARG A 112 -5.24 -6.39 2.80
C ARG A 112 -4.28 -5.28 2.36
N ALA A 113 -4.06 -5.16 1.04
CA ALA A 113 -3.17 -4.17 0.46
C ALA A 113 -3.68 -2.73 0.65
N GLY A 114 -5.00 -2.53 0.64
CA GLY A 114 -5.64 -1.24 0.92
C GLY A 114 -5.45 -0.82 2.37
N ILE A 115 -5.70 -1.72 3.32
CA ILE A 115 -5.54 -1.47 4.76
C ILE A 115 -4.10 -1.07 5.09
N GLU A 116 -3.11 -1.78 4.54
CA GLU A 116 -1.69 -1.46 4.79
C GLU A 116 -1.33 -0.03 4.39
N ARG A 117 -1.82 0.43 3.23
CA ARG A 117 -1.58 1.80 2.76
C ARG A 117 -2.30 2.84 3.61
N LEU A 118 -3.56 2.58 3.95
CA LEU A 118 -4.35 3.48 4.80
C LEU A 118 -3.77 3.57 6.22
N ARG A 119 -3.27 2.47 6.78
CA ARG A 119 -2.56 2.49 8.08
C ARG A 119 -1.28 3.33 8.02
N ARG A 120 -0.51 3.24 6.94
CA ARG A 120 0.68 4.10 6.74
C ARG A 120 0.29 5.58 6.65
N ALA A 121 -0.80 5.90 5.95
CA ALA A 121 -1.32 7.26 5.90
C ALA A 121 -1.64 7.78 7.31
N LEU A 122 -2.32 6.99 8.14
CA LEU A 122 -2.61 7.37 9.54
C LEU A 122 -1.34 7.60 10.37
N VAL A 123 -0.28 6.82 10.17
CA VAL A 123 0.98 7.04 10.88
C VAL A 123 1.57 8.41 10.55
N LEU A 124 1.56 8.82 9.27
CA LEU A 124 2.02 10.16 8.87
C LEU A 124 1.18 11.27 9.50
N LEU A 125 -0.13 11.05 9.57
CA LEU A 125 -1.07 12.01 10.16
C LEU A 125 -0.92 12.13 11.68
N ASN A 126 -0.53 11.05 12.37
CA ASN A 126 -0.40 11.02 13.83
C ASN A 126 1.00 11.45 14.32
N THR A 127 2.08 11.06 13.63
CA THR A 127 3.48 11.37 14.05
C THR A 127 3.80 12.87 14.07
N SER A 128 3.00 13.68 13.38
CA SER A 128 3.11 15.13 13.37
C SER A 128 2.42 15.78 14.58
N GLN A 129 1.43 15.10 15.15
CA GLN A 129 0.64 15.61 16.27
C GLN A 129 1.42 15.55 17.58
N GLU A 130 2.22 14.49 17.81
CA GLU A 130 3.07 14.35 19.00
C GLU A 130 4.17 15.41 19.07
N ARG A 131 4.66 15.89 17.92
CA ARG A 131 5.71 16.91 17.85
C ARG A 131 5.21 18.33 18.17
N GLN A 132 3.89 18.55 18.12
CA GLN A 132 3.26 19.84 18.42
C GLN A 132 2.89 20.03 19.89
N VAL A 133 2.86 18.98 20.72
CA VAL A 133 2.46 19.09 22.15
C VAL A 133 3.63 19.49 23.07
N HIS A 134 4.82 19.73 22.50
CA HIS A 134 6.05 20.03 23.24
C HIS A 134 6.61 21.43 22.96
N LEU A 135 5.73 22.39 22.66
CA LEU A 135 6.06 23.81 22.48
C LEU A 135 5.12 24.68 23.33
#